data_AF-A0A7X1S5Z1-F1
#
_entry.id   AF-A0A7X1S5Z1-F1
#
_cell.length_a   1.000
_cell.length_b   1.000
_cell.length_c   1.000
_cell.angle_alpha   90.00
_cell.angle_beta   90.00
_cell.angle_gamma   90.00
#
_symmetry.space_group_name_H-M   'P 1'
#
loop_
_entity.id
_entity.type
_entity.pdbx_description
1 polymer ?
#
loop_
_entity_poly.entity_id
_entity_poly.type
_entity_poly.pdbx_seq_one_letter_code
_entity_poly.pdbx_strand_id
1 'polypeptide(L)' 'MARGKAKIQSVEPMVADLVNGLLKSYDLDYQLEQETLNSEIDKALLEYASKNGGKGGNRPDAKLLLQDKHTDY' A
#
# COMPACT_ATOMS: atom_id res chain seq x y z
N MET A 1 17.97 35.88 -16.62
CA MET A 1 16.93 35.37 -15.70
C MET A 1 16.88 33.86 -15.83
N ALA A 2 17.22 33.11 -14.78
CA ALA A 2 17.20 31.64 -14.84
C ALA A 2 15.74 31.15 -14.77
N ARG A 3 15.29 30.38 -15.78
CA ARG A 3 13.99 29.70 -15.73
C ARG A 3 14.06 28.65 -14.62
N GLY A 4 13.20 28.77 -13.61
CA GLY A 4 13.11 27.78 -12.54
C GLY A 4 12.81 26.39 -13.11
N LYS A 5 13.46 25.34 -12.57
CA LYS A 5 13.18 23.94 -12.92
C LYS A 5 11.66 23.69 -12.79
N ALA A 6 11.05 23.15 -13.85
CA ALA A 6 9.67 22.67 -13.79
C ALA A 6 9.57 21.60 -12.69
N LYS A 7 8.66 21.79 -11.73
CA LYS A 7 8.37 20.83 -10.67
C LYS A 7 7.59 19.68 -11.30
N ILE A 8 8.24 18.55 -11.54
CA ILE A 8 7.57 17.33 -12.00
C ILE A 8 6.60 16.92 -10.88
N GLN A 9 5.31 16.82 -11.18
CA GLN A 9 4.31 16.35 -10.23
C GLN A 9 4.39 14.83 -10.12
N SER A 10 4.22 14.31 -8.90
CA SER A 10 4.17 12.85 -8.69
C SER A 10 2.90 12.29 -9.33
N VAL A 11 3.02 11.12 -9.97
CA VAL A 11 1.89 10.34 -10.48
C VAL A 11 1.33 9.38 -9.44
N GLU A 12 2.01 9.21 -8.29
CA GLU A 12 1.61 8.28 -7.22
C GLU A 12 0.17 8.47 -6.75
N PRO A 13 -0.35 9.70 -6.54
CA PRO A 13 -1.74 9.88 -6.13
C PRO A 13 -2.75 9.36 -7.16
N MET A 14 -2.45 9.51 -8.45
CA MET A 14 -3.32 9.03 -9.52
C MET A 14 -3.28 7.50 -9.63
N VAL A 15 -2.12 6.90 -9.38
CA VAL A 15 -1.97 5.44 -9.37
C VAL A 15 -2.69 4.83 -8.17
N ALA A 16 -2.55 5.43 -6.99
CA ALA A 16 -3.25 5.00 -5.78
C ALA A 16 -4.78 5.07 -5.96
N ASP A 17 -5.29 6.18 -6.50
CA ASP A 17 -6.73 6.34 -6.79
C ASP A 17 -7.24 5.27 -7.77
N LEU A 18 -6.50 5.04 -8.88
CA LEU A 18 -6.87 4.02 -9.87
C LEU A 18 -6.93 2.62 -9.25
N VAL A 19 -5.89 2.21 -8.53
CA VAL A 19 -5.81 0.85 -7.96
C VAL A 19 -6.85 0.66 -6.86
N ASN A 20 -7.03 1.64 -5.98
CA ASN A 20 -8.07 1.57 -4.94
C ASN A 20 -9.47 1.52 -5.56
N GLY A 21 -9.69 2.24 -6.66
CA GLY A 21 -10.92 2.15 -7.46
C GLY A 21 -11.17 0.73 -8.01
N LEU A 22 -10.13 0.04 -8.48
CA LEU A 22 -10.24 -1.35 -8.94
C LEU A 22 -10.58 -2.31 -7.78
N LEU A 23 -9.89 -2.19 -6.65
CA LEU A 23 -10.17 -3.02 -5.45
C LEU A 23 -11.63 -2.87 -5.01
N LYS A 24 -12.13 -1.63 -5.00
CA LYS A 24 -13.53 -1.34 -4.72
C LYS A 24 -14.48 -1.93 -5.77
N SER A 25 -14.14 -1.87 -7.05
CA SER A 25 -14.98 -2.42 -8.13
C SER A 25 -15.13 -3.96 -8.06
N TYR A 26 -14.16 -4.62 -7.41
CA TYR A 26 -14.17 -6.06 -7.18
C TYR A 26 -14.78 -6.47 -5.84
N ASP A 27 -15.33 -5.51 -5.07
CA ASP A 27 -15.95 -5.76 -3.76
C ASP A 27 -15.00 -6.48 -2.78
N LEU A 28 -13.72 -6.12 -2.82
CA LEU A 28 -12.69 -6.70 -1.94
C LEU A 28 -12.66 -5.99 -0.59
N ASP A 29 -12.45 -6.75 0.48
CA ASP A 29 -12.21 -6.23 1.82
C ASP A 29 -10.74 -5.81 1.98
N TYR A 30 -10.40 -4.66 1.40
CA TYR A 30 -9.06 -4.06 1.51
C TYR A 30 -9.03 -2.96 2.56
N GLN A 31 -7.86 -2.80 3.18
CA GLN A 31 -7.53 -1.86 4.23
C GLN A 31 -6.47 -0.90 3.71
N LEU A 32 -6.67 0.41 3.88
CA LEU A 32 -5.71 1.45 3.49
C LEU A 32 -4.47 1.45 4.39
N GLU A 33 -3.44 2.22 4.04
CA GLU A 33 -2.14 2.25 4.74
C GLU A 33 -2.25 2.32 6.28
N GLN A 34 -3.16 3.17 6.80
CA GLN A 34 -3.33 3.39 8.24
C GLN A 34 -4.30 2.40 8.91
N GLU A 35 -5.04 1.62 8.12
CA GLU A 35 -6.01 0.65 8.64
C GLU A 35 -5.32 -0.66 9.01
N THR A 36 -5.83 -1.34 10.02
CA THR A 36 -5.28 -2.62 10.51
C THR A 36 -5.82 -3.76 9.65
N LEU A 37 -4.97 -4.67 9.20
CA LEU A 37 -5.42 -5.90 8.52
C LEU A 37 -5.56 -7.04 9.53
N ASN A 38 -4.48 -7.36 10.24
CA ASN A 38 -4.47 -8.21 11.42
C ASN A 38 -3.13 -8.05 12.15
N SER A 39 -3.10 -8.42 13.43
CA SER A 39 -1.94 -8.18 14.30
C SER A 39 -0.64 -8.85 13.83
N GLU A 40 -0.72 -10.02 13.21
CA GLU A 40 0.48 -10.76 12.76
C GLU A 40 1.07 -10.13 11.49
N ILE A 41 0.22 -9.82 10.49
CA ILE A 41 0.67 -9.19 9.25
C ILE A 41 1.15 -7.76 9.52
N ASP A 42 0.43 -6.97 10.32
CA ASP A 42 0.84 -5.60 10.62
C ASP A 42 2.17 -5.59 11.38
N LYS A 43 2.39 -6.54 12.30
CA LYS A 43 3.69 -6.72 12.96
C LYS A 43 4.78 -7.11 11.95
N ALA A 44 4.52 -8.06 11.07
CA ALA A 44 5.48 -8.46 10.05
C ALA A 44 5.85 -7.30 9.12
N LEU A 45 4.89 -6.47 8.71
CA LEU A 45 5.12 -5.27 7.93
C LEU A 45 6.00 -4.26 8.69
N LEU A 46 5.76 -4.05 9.99
CA LEU A 46 6.55 -3.16 10.83
C LEU A 46 8.00 -3.64 11.01
N GLU A 47 8.20 -4.96 11.18
CA GLU A 47 9.50 -5.58 11.45
C GLU A 47 10.32 -5.84 10.18
N TYR A 48 9.67 -5.90 9.01
CA TYR A 48 10.36 -6.13 7.75
C TYR A 48 11.25 -4.94 7.37
N ALA A 49 12.55 -5.19 7.27
CA ALA A 49 13.54 -4.16 6.93
C ALA A 49 13.26 -3.54 5.55
N SER A 50 13.05 -2.22 5.50
CA SER A 50 12.92 -1.52 4.23
C SER A 50 14.15 -1.71 3.34
N LYS A 51 13.91 -1.86 2.02
CA LYS A 51 14.94 -2.10 1.00
C LYS A 51 16.02 -1.01 0.90
N ASN A 52 15.81 0.17 1.52
CA ASN A 52 16.67 1.35 1.40
C ASN A 52 17.57 1.63 2.62
N GLY A 53 17.82 0.68 3.51
CA GLY A 53 18.84 0.84 4.56
C GLY A 53 18.42 0.43 5.97
N GLY A 54 17.44 -0.46 6.12
CA GLY A 54 17.23 -1.19 7.38
C GLY A 54 16.58 -0.38 8.51
N LYS A 55 16.01 0.79 8.22
CA LYS A 55 15.21 1.55 9.19
C LYS A 55 13.83 1.82 8.60
N GLY A 56 12.79 1.39 9.34
CA GLY A 56 11.39 1.53 8.96
C GLY A 56 10.81 0.26 8.35
N GLY A 57 9.58 -0.06 8.78
CA GLY A 57 8.78 -1.15 8.23
C GLY A 57 8.22 -0.85 6.84
N ASN A 58 7.69 -1.88 6.20
CA ASN A 58 6.97 -1.78 4.94
C ASN A 58 5.60 -1.09 5.15
N ARG A 59 5.26 -0.14 4.27
CA ARG A 59 4.03 0.65 4.31
C ARG A 59 3.34 0.61 2.94
N PRO A 60 2.62 -0.47 2.63
CA PRO A 60 1.84 -0.53 1.39
C PRO A 60 0.65 0.44 1.44
N ASP A 61 0.26 0.99 0.29
CA ASP A 61 -0.88 1.92 0.16
C ASP A 61 -2.22 1.25 0.49
N ALA A 62 -2.33 -0.05 0.23
CA ALA A 62 -3.47 -0.90 0.55
C ALA A 62 -3.02 -2.33 0.92
N LYS A 63 -3.81 -3.00 1.75
CA LYS A 63 -3.57 -4.33 2.31
C LYS A 63 -4.86 -5.13 2.22
N LEU A 64 -4.80 -6.41 1.86
CA LEU A 64 -5.94 -7.31 1.93
C LEU A 64 -5.46 -8.74 2.17
N LEU A 65 -6.35 -9.57 2.70
CA LEU A 65 -6.11 -10.99 2.90
C LEU A 65 -7.32 -11.73 2.29
N LEU A 66 -7.08 -12.53 1.26
CA LEU A 66 -8.14 -13.29 0.60
C LEU A 66 -8.12 -14.72 1.09
N GLN A 67 -9.29 -15.24 1.41
CA GLN A 67 -9.46 -16.65 1.72
C GLN A 67 -9.92 -17.38 0.45
N ASP A 68 -9.31 -18.51 0.16
CA ASP A 68 -9.73 -19.37 -0.93
C ASP A 68 -10.97 -20.22 -0.54
N LYS A 69 -11.47 -20.99 -1.50
CA LYS A 69 -12.65 -21.86 -1.29
C LYS A 69 -12.41 -23.03 -0.32
N HIS A 70 -11.15 -23.33 -0.01
CA HIS A 70 -10.72 -24.37 0.92
C HIS A 70 -10.47 -23.83 2.33
N THR A 71 -10.81 -22.55 2.57
CA THR A 71 -10.59 -21.83 3.83
C THR A 71 -9.12 -21.52 4.13
N ASP A 72 -8.26 -21.67 3.12
CA ASP A 72 -6.85 -21.30 3.20
C ASP A 72 -6.66 -19.82 2.86
N TYR A 73 -5.74 -19.15 3.54
CA TYR A 73 -5.42 -17.73 3.34
C TYR A 73 -4.13 -17.53 2.55
#